data_AF-A0AB73KW03-F1
#
_entry.id   AF-A0AB73KW03-F1
#
_cell.length_a   1.000
_cell.length_b   1.000
_cell.length_c   1.000
_cell.angle_alpha   90.00
_cell.angle_beta   90.00
_cell.angle_gamma   90.00
#
_symmetry.space_group_name_H-M   'P 1'
#
loop_
_entity.id
_entity.type
_entity.pdbx_description
1 polymer ?
#
loop_
_entity_poly.entity_id
_entity_poly.type
_entity_poly.pdbx_seq_one_letter_code
_entity_poly.pdbx_strand_id
1 'polypeptide(L)'
;MIQRLSAWLLAARGREAQRLEKELEDTGMQLSSVISDITGATGRAVINALIEGERDFGALADLAVRRARSKIPALTEALEGTFTEHHAFMCRHYLDEIDHLTAVAGYLDTASPRSWPVRAGIRTWTGWTPSPA
;
A
#
# COMPACT_ATOMS: atom_id res chain seq x y z
N MET A 1 6.00 -15.46 18.88
CA MET A 1 5.83 -16.12 17.56
C MET A 1 4.98 -15.26 16.64
N ILE A 2 3.75 -14.90 17.04
CA ILE A 2 2.85 -14.02 16.27
C ILE A 2 3.49 -12.67 15.90
N GLN A 3 4.16 -12.01 16.84
CA GLN A 3 4.87 -10.74 16.57
C GLN A 3 5.98 -10.85 15.50
N ARG A 4 6.67 -12.00 15.41
CA ARG A 4 7.66 -12.23 14.35
C ARG A 4 7.00 -12.44 13.00
N LEU A 5 5.83 -13.09 12.97
CA LEU A 5 5.05 -13.29 11.74
C LEU A 5 4.48 -11.95 11.23
N SER A 6 3.91 -11.12 12.10
CA SER A 6 3.42 -9.78 11.74
C SER A 6 4.55 -8.94 11.12
N ALA A 7 5.72 -8.88 11.77
CA ALA A 7 6.88 -8.18 11.22
C ALA A 7 7.33 -8.72 9.85
N TRP A 8 7.28 -10.05 9.64
CA TRP A 8 7.59 -10.65 8.35
C TRP A 8 6.57 -10.28 7.26
N LEU A 9 5.28 -10.25 7.59
CA LEU A 9 4.22 -9.82 6.67
C LEU A 9 4.38 -8.34 6.28
N LEU A 10 4.72 -7.47 7.23
CA LEU A 10 5.00 -6.06 6.92
C LEU A 10 6.25 -5.91 6.04
N ALA A 11 7.27 -6.74 6.23
CA ALA A 11 8.42 -6.79 5.33
C ALA A 11 8.04 -7.32 3.93
N ALA A 12 7.11 -8.27 3.83
CA ALA A 12 6.56 -8.73 2.57
C ALA A 12 5.77 -7.64 1.85
N ARG A 13 4.89 -6.92 2.58
CA ARG A 13 4.17 -5.74 2.07
C ARG A 13 5.12 -4.71 1.49
N GLY A 14 6.25 -4.45 2.14
CA GLY A 14 7.28 -3.53 1.64
C GLY A 14 7.89 -3.97 0.30
N ARG A 15 8.06 -5.27 0.07
CA ARG A 15 8.57 -5.80 -1.21
C ARG A 15 7.56 -5.65 -2.33
N GLU A 16 6.27 -5.85 -2.05
CA GLU A 16 5.22 -5.63 -3.05
C GLU A 16 5.06 -4.15 -3.39
N ALA A 17 5.24 -3.25 -2.41
CA ALA A 17 5.31 -1.80 -2.69
C ALA A 17 6.49 -1.44 -3.62
N GLN A 18 7.66 -2.06 -3.43
CA GLN A 18 8.80 -1.86 -4.33
C GLN A 18 8.57 -2.41 -5.73
N ARG A 19 7.79 -3.50 -5.86
CA ARG A 19 7.43 -4.07 -7.17
C ARG A 19 6.42 -3.17 -7.90
N LEU A 20 5.44 -2.65 -7.17
CA LEU A 20 4.52 -1.63 -7.68
C LEU A 20 5.27 -0.39 -8.18
N GLU A 21 6.26 0.09 -7.42
CA GLU A 21 7.09 1.21 -7.83
C GLU A 21 7.80 0.94 -9.15
N LYS A 22 8.46 -0.23 -9.27
CA LYS A 22 9.15 -0.62 -10.50
C LYS A 22 8.22 -0.77 -11.70
N GLU A 23 7.04 -1.34 -11.49
CA GLU A 23 6.03 -1.45 -12.54
C GLU A 23 5.62 -0.07 -13.08
N LEU A 24 5.53 0.94 -12.19
CA LEU A 24 5.28 2.32 -12.60
C LEU A 24 6.50 2.93 -13.32
N GLU A 25 7.70 2.71 -12.81
CA GLU A 25 8.95 3.20 -13.45
C GLU A 25 9.14 2.64 -14.86
N ASP A 26 8.75 1.39 -15.10
CA ASP A 26 8.81 0.74 -16.42
C ASP A 26 7.90 1.44 -17.46
N THR A 27 6.87 2.17 -17.02
CA THR A 27 6.03 3.01 -17.89
C THR A 27 6.67 4.36 -18.25
N GLY A 28 7.77 4.73 -17.59
CA GLY A 28 8.38 6.06 -17.63
C GLY A 28 7.91 7.02 -16.52
N MET A 29 6.87 6.64 -15.76
CA MET A 29 6.37 7.45 -14.64
C MET A 29 7.33 7.41 -13.43
N GLN A 30 7.44 8.51 -12.70
CA GLN A 30 8.39 8.69 -11.59
C GLN A 30 7.71 9.20 -10.31
N LEU A 31 6.56 8.62 -9.93
CA LEU A 31 5.76 9.08 -8.78
C LEU A 31 6.55 9.17 -7.47
N SER A 32 7.44 8.21 -7.20
CA SER A 32 8.21 8.15 -5.94
C SER A 32 9.22 9.29 -5.78
N SER A 33 9.59 9.96 -6.87
CA SER A 33 10.38 11.20 -6.82
C SER A 33 9.60 12.37 -6.22
N VAL A 34 8.26 12.34 -6.29
CA VAL A 34 7.39 13.46 -5.88
C VAL A 34 6.62 13.15 -4.60
N ILE A 35 6.11 11.93 -4.43
CA ILE A 35 5.41 11.49 -3.22
C ILE A 35 6.24 10.48 -2.42
N SER A 36 6.27 10.67 -1.11
CA SER A 36 7.08 9.84 -0.20
C SER A 36 6.49 8.45 0.06
N ASP A 37 5.22 8.22 -0.29
CA ASP A 37 4.52 6.95 -0.10
C ASP A 37 3.51 6.75 -1.24
N ILE A 38 3.90 5.91 -2.21
CA ILE A 38 3.05 5.54 -3.35
C ILE A 38 1.85 4.66 -2.94
N THR A 39 1.94 4.00 -1.78
CA THR A 39 0.84 3.20 -1.21
C THR A 39 -0.08 4.01 -0.31
N GLY A 40 0.26 5.28 -0.07
CA GLY A 40 -0.52 6.23 0.70
C GLY A 40 -1.69 6.80 -0.09
N ALA A 41 -2.48 7.69 0.55
CA ALA A 41 -3.75 8.17 -0.01
C ALA A 41 -3.62 8.79 -1.41
N THR A 42 -2.64 9.68 -1.64
CA THR A 42 -2.42 10.28 -2.96
C THR A 42 -2.02 9.24 -3.99
N GLY A 43 -1.00 8.42 -3.71
CA GLY A 43 -0.50 7.43 -4.66
C GLY A 43 -1.57 6.41 -5.04
N ARG A 44 -2.34 5.91 -4.06
CA ARG A 44 -3.49 5.04 -4.31
C ARG A 44 -4.54 5.67 -5.20
N ALA A 45 -4.91 6.92 -4.95
CA ALA A 45 -5.92 7.59 -5.77
C ALA A 45 -5.48 7.68 -7.24
N VAL A 46 -4.23 8.09 -7.46
CA VAL A 46 -3.63 8.20 -8.79
C VAL A 46 -3.52 6.85 -9.48
N ILE A 47 -2.97 5.84 -8.82
CA ILE A 47 -2.77 4.51 -9.39
C ILE A 47 -4.13 3.85 -9.68
N ASN A 48 -5.13 3.98 -8.81
CA ASN A 48 -6.46 3.46 -9.07
C ASN A 48 -7.11 4.12 -10.30
N ALA A 49 -7.00 5.45 -10.42
CA ALA A 49 -7.51 6.15 -11.60
C ALA A 49 -6.80 5.71 -12.89
N LEU A 50 -5.47 5.50 -12.84
CA LEU A 50 -4.71 4.91 -13.96
C LEU A 50 -5.24 3.51 -14.32
N ILE A 51 -5.48 2.66 -13.33
CA ILE A 51 -6.03 1.32 -13.58
C ILE A 51 -7.47 1.40 -14.15
N GLU A 52 -8.26 2.38 -13.75
CA GLU A 52 -9.61 2.64 -14.25
C GLU A 52 -9.65 3.25 -15.66
N GLY A 53 -8.49 3.65 -16.20
CA GLY A 53 -8.34 4.11 -17.58
C GLY A 53 -8.10 5.62 -17.73
N GLU A 54 -7.98 6.37 -16.64
CA GLU A 54 -7.67 7.80 -16.71
C GLU A 54 -6.23 8.04 -17.21
N ARG A 55 -6.06 8.95 -18.17
CA ARG A 55 -4.77 9.30 -18.79
C ARG A 55 -4.53 10.81 -18.86
N ASP A 56 -5.45 11.63 -18.37
CA ASP A 56 -5.22 13.06 -18.18
C ASP A 56 -4.33 13.26 -16.94
N PHE A 57 -3.05 13.59 -17.19
CA PHE A 57 -2.06 13.80 -16.13
C PHE A 57 -2.39 14.98 -15.20
N GLY A 58 -3.14 15.98 -15.69
CA GLY A 58 -3.65 17.07 -14.87
C GLY A 58 -4.72 16.57 -13.91
N ALA A 59 -5.72 15.85 -14.43
CA ALA A 59 -6.78 15.26 -13.62
C ALA A 59 -6.22 14.27 -12.58
N LEU A 60 -5.21 13.47 -12.96
CA LEU A 60 -4.52 12.57 -12.04
C LEU A 60 -3.76 13.33 -10.95
N ALA A 61 -3.00 14.38 -11.30
CA ALA A 61 -2.27 15.18 -10.33
C ALA A 61 -3.21 15.89 -9.34
N ASP A 62 -4.40 16.29 -9.78
CA ASP A 62 -5.44 16.92 -8.94
C ASP A 62 -6.02 15.98 -7.87
N LEU A 63 -5.82 14.67 -7.98
CA LEU A 63 -6.15 13.70 -6.93
C LEU A 63 -5.23 13.81 -5.71
N ALA A 64 -4.17 14.60 -5.79
CA ALA A 64 -3.27 14.84 -4.68
C ALA A 64 -3.99 15.43 -3.46
N VAL A 65 -3.73 14.85 -2.28
CA VAL A 65 -4.32 15.32 -1.02
C VAL A 65 -3.30 16.03 -0.12
N ARG A 66 -3.79 16.94 0.73
CA ARG A 66 -3.02 17.61 1.79
C ARG A 66 -1.71 18.22 1.26
N ARG A 67 -0.57 17.81 1.81
CA ARG A 67 0.78 18.30 1.48
C ARG A 67 1.21 17.97 0.05
N ALA A 68 0.58 17.00 -0.62
CA ALA A 68 0.88 16.68 -2.00
C ALA A 68 0.28 17.70 -2.97
N ARG A 69 -0.72 18.49 -2.58
CA ARG A 69 -1.32 19.52 -3.46
C ARG A 69 -0.35 20.60 -3.89
N SER A 70 0.61 20.97 -3.05
CA SER A 70 1.65 21.93 -3.45
C SER A 70 2.63 21.36 -4.48
N LYS A 71 2.56 20.06 -4.76
CA LYS A 71 3.41 19.34 -5.71
C LYS A 71 2.69 18.99 -7.01
N ILE A 72 1.48 19.50 -7.26
CA ILE A 72 0.70 19.21 -8.47
C ILE A 72 1.53 19.40 -9.74
N PRO A 73 2.27 20.52 -9.96
CA PRO A 73 3.08 20.67 -11.17
C PRO A 73 4.12 19.55 -11.35
N ALA A 74 4.85 19.23 -10.29
CA ALA A 74 5.84 18.14 -10.33
C ALA A 74 5.18 16.76 -10.48
N LEU A 75 3.97 16.56 -9.95
CA LEU A 75 3.21 15.32 -10.12
C LEU A 75 2.77 15.12 -11.55
N THR A 76 2.30 16.18 -12.21
CA THR A 76 1.93 16.12 -13.63
C THR A 76 3.12 15.71 -14.48
N GLU A 77 4.30 16.32 -14.27
CA GLU A 77 5.53 15.94 -14.95
C GLU A 77 5.94 14.49 -14.65
N ALA A 78 5.86 14.07 -13.38
CA ALA A 78 6.21 12.70 -12.99
C ALA A 78 5.23 11.63 -13.49
N LEU A 79 4.03 12.02 -13.96
CA LEU A 79 3.03 11.13 -14.53
C LEU A 79 3.19 10.96 -16.04
N GLU A 80 4.08 11.71 -16.68
CA GLU A 80 4.33 11.56 -18.11
C GLU A 80 4.94 10.18 -18.40
N GLY A 81 4.19 9.35 -19.11
CA GLY A 81 4.59 7.98 -19.40
C GLY A 81 3.54 7.21 -20.21
N THR A 82 3.84 5.95 -20.53
CA THR A 82 2.94 5.07 -21.29
C THR A 82 2.37 3.98 -20.40
N PHE A 83 1.15 4.18 -19.93
CA PHE A 83 0.45 3.23 -19.06
C PHE A 83 -0.56 2.38 -19.84
N THR A 84 -0.23 1.10 -20.01
CA THR A 84 -1.03 0.13 -20.79
C THR A 84 -1.93 -0.73 -19.89
N GLU A 85 -2.82 -1.52 -20.51
CA GLU A 85 -3.65 -2.49 -19.79
C GLU A 85 -2.84 -3.55 -19.03
N HIS A 86 -1.66 -3.90 -19.54
CA HIS A 86 -0.77 -4.84 -18.84
C HIS A 86 -0.25 -4.25 -17.53
N HIS A 87 0.23 -3.01 -17.57
CA HIS A 87 0.66 -2.30 -16.35
C HIS A 87 -0.51 -2.11 -15.38
N ALA A 88 -1.72 -1.85 -15.89
CA ALA A 88 -2.94 -1.77 -15.08
C ALA A 88 -3.20 -3.08 -14.32
N PHE A 89 -3.09 -4.21 -15.01
CA PHE A 89 -3.25 -5.54 -14.42
C PHE A 89 -2.20 -5.81 -13.32
N MET A 90 -0.93 -5.52 -13.59
CA MET A 90 0.16 -5.73 -12.64
C MET A 90 0.05 -4.81 -11.42
N CYS A 91 -0.22 -3.52 -11.64
CA CYS A 91 -0.43 -2.55 -10.55
C CYS A 91 -1.58 -2.96 -9.65
N ARG A 92 -2.70 -3.44 -10.21
CA ARG A 92 -3.84 -3.96 -9.45
C ARG A 92 -3.43 -5.14 -8.58
N HIS A 93 -2.72 -6.12 -9.17
CA HIS A 93 -2.23 -7.28 -8.42
C HIS A 93 -1.35 -6.87 -7.23
N TYR A 94 -0.39 -5.96 -7.41
CA TYR A 94 0.47 -5.51 -6.32
C TYR A 94 -0.31 -4.76 -5.23
N LEU A 95 -1.28 -3.91 -5.61
CA LEU A 95 -2.13 -3.22 -4.64
C LEU A 95 -2.97 -4.20 -3.81
N ASP A 96 -3.55 -5.22 -4.44
CA ASP A 96 -4.32 -6.27 -3.78
C ASP A 96 -3.47 -7.06 -2.78
N GLU A 97 -2.24 -7.42 -3.16
CA GLU A 97 -1.32 -8.14 -2.27
C GLU A 97 -0.84 -7.26 -1.10
N ILE A 98 -0.57 -5.97 -1.35
CA ILE A 98 -0.26 -4.99 -0.29
C ILE A 98 -1.41 -4.91 0.72
N ASP A 99 -2.66 -4.85 0.24
CA ASP A 99 -3.85 -4.80 1.09
C ASP A 99 -4.04 -6.09 1.88
N HIS A 100 -3.88 -7.24 1.23
CA HIS A 100 -3.95 -8.55 1.88
C HIS A 100 -2.93 -8.66 3.02
N LEU A 101 -1.65 -8.39 2.75
CA LEU A 101 -0.59 -8.48 3.75
C LEU A 101 -0.79 -7.49 4.90
N THR A 102 -1.28 -6.28 4.60
CA THR A 102 -1.62 -5.27 5.62
C THR A 102 -2.76 -5.76 6.52
N ALA A 103 -3.80 -6.34 5.94
CA ALA A 103 -4.95 -6.87 6.68
C ALA A 103 -4.55 -8.04 7.59
N VAL A 104 -3.75 -8.99 7.08
CA VAL A 104 -3.28 -10.13 7.89
C VAL A 104 -2.38 -9.66 9.04
N ALA A 105 -1.45 -8.72 8.78
CA ALA A 105 -0.62 -8.15 9.84
C ALA A 105 -1.47 -7.46 10.92
N GLY A 106 -2.44 -6.63 10.52
CA GLY A 106 -3.34 -5.94 11.45
C GLY A 106 -4.22 -6.90 12.26
N TYR A 107 -4.70 -7.99 11.66
CA TYR A 107 -5.41 -9.05 12.37
C TYR A 107 -4.52 -9.71 13.44
N LEU A 108 -3.28 -10.05 13.09
CA LEU A 108 -2.34 -10.67 14.03
C LEU A 108 -1.95 -9.72 15.18
N ASP A 109 -1.79 -8.43 14.90
CA ASP A 109 -1.50 -7.42 15.91
C ASP A 109 -2.67 -7.21 16.87
N THR A 110 -3.90 -7.27 16.36
CA THR A 110 -5.12 -7.20 17.18
C THR A 110 -5.27 -8.46 18.05
N ALA A 111 -5.01 -9.63 17.48
CA ALA A 111 -5.08 -10.91 18.20
C ALA A 111 -3.95 -11.10 19.23
N SER A 112 -2.84 -10.37 19.08
CA SER A 112 -1.68 -10.40 19.99
C SER A 112 -1.32 -8.97 20.44
N PRO A 113 -2.14 -8.33 21.30
CA PRO A 113 -1.82 -7.00 21.83
C PRO A 113 -0.44 -6.97 22.49
N ARG A 114 0.18 -5.79 22.59
CA ARG A 114 1.51 -5.62 23.20
C ARG A 114 1.61 -6.11 24.66
N SER A 115 0.47 -6.22 25.34
CA SER A 115 0.29 -6.78 26.68
C SER A 115 0.22 -8.32 26.73
N TRP A 116 0.35 -9.00 25.59
CA TRP A 116 0.25 -10.45 25.50
C TRP A 116 1.41 -11.11 26.29
N PRO A 117 1.12 -12.01 27.25
CA PRO A 117 2.16 -12.60 28.07
C PRO A 117 3.06 -13.54 27.25
N VAL A 118 4.36 -13.24 27.23
CA VAL A 118 5.38 -13.97 26.44
C VAL A 118 5.62 -15.39 26.97
N ARG A 119 5.18 -15.70 28.21
CA ARG A 119 5.43 -16.98 28.90
C ARG A 119 4.19 -17.67 29.49
N ALA A 120 3.04 -17.01 29.61
CA ALA A 120 1.83 -17.64 30.14
C ALA A 120 1.01 -18.23 28.98
N GLY A 121 0.65 -19.51 29.05
CA GLY A 121 -0.09 -20.19 27.99
C GLY A 121 -1.43 -19.52 27.71
N ILE A 122 -1.87 -19.56 26.44
CA ILE A 122 -3.13 -18.97 25.93
C ILE A 122 -4.34 -19.29 26.85
N ARG A 123 -4.38 -20.47 27.47
CA ARG A 123 -5.49 -20.90 28.34
C ARG A 123 -5.70 -20.07 29.60
N THR A 124 -4.67 -19.37 30.08
CA THR A 124 -4.74 -18.65 31.36
C THR A 124 -4.89 -17.14 31.19
N TRP A 125 -4.93 -16.63 29.95
CA TRP A 125 -5.07 -15.20 29.70
C TRP A 125 -6.53 -14.84 29.43
N THR A 126 -7.14 -14.13 30.38
CA THR A 126 -8.58 -13.79 30.40
C THR A 126 -8.97 -12.62 29.51
N GLY A 127 -8.02 -12.01 28.78
CA GLY A 127 -8.28 -10.86 27.91
C GLY A 127 -8.54 -11.21 26.43
N TRP A 128 -8.50 -12.49 26.05
CA TRP A 128 -8.70 -12.90 24.65
C TRP A 128 -10.17 -13.15 24.39
N THR A 129 -10.76 -12.32 23.53
CA THR A 129 -12.08 -12.56 22.94
C THR A 129 -11.90 -12.84 21.45
N PRO A 130 -12.22 -14.06 20.95
CA PRO A 130 -12.20 -14.31 19.52
C PRO A 130 -13.18 -13.38 18.81
N SER A 131 -12.77 -12.80 17.69
CA SER A 131 -13.69 -12.06 16.80
C SER A 131 -14.79 -13.02 16.32
N PRO A 132 -16.08 -12.61 16.30
CA PRO A 132 -17.11 -13.43 15.69
C PRO A 132 -16.81 -13.59 14.19
N ALA A 133 -16.98 -14.81 13.71
CA ALA A 133 -16.90 -15.20 12.30
C ALA A 133 -18.10 -14.69 11.49
#